data_AF-A0A317M594-F1
#
_entry.id   AF-A0A317M594-F1
#
_cell.length_a   1.000
_cell.length_b   1.000
_cell.length_c   1.000
_cell.angle_alpha   90.00
_cell.angle_beta   90.00
_cell.angle_gamma   90.00
#
_symmetry.space_group_name_H-M   'P 1'
#
loop_
_entity.id
_entity.type
_entity.pdbx_description
1 polymer ?
#
loop_
_entity_poly.entity_id
_entity_poly.type
_entity_poly.pdbx_seq_one_letter_code
_entity_poly.pdbx_strand_id
1 'polypeptide(L)'
;MGLNQWADDRADEGQGTGDRPVPRHGRAALLRLAAWFEGAEPDRAEALATAAFALHPACHLEGRVDDTVAATTSWWHAEADRSTVTEHPGTRPPEPVRDHRAQQARLRDAAESSAHWRRAGAEQIRSLLTAPTADRARLDLSGAGMEVLMELLTAALGSGDASRRPTSAGDLEFGLRLHVHASPGAELTIRGEGGDLTLEGLSLCVTSYEQHAVVTPPGERPNAPAEAAAPDTDPEPPADADPEPPAAADSEPPAPGPAPQAAADPSDPDVETTGPIGIVTDTHRTGRWE
;
A
#
# COMPACT_ATOMS: atom_id res chain seq x y z
N MET A 1 -57.63 -43.38 -14.68
CA MET A 1 -56.78 -43.70 -15.86
C MET A 1 -56.14 -42.40 -16.30
N GLY A 2 -54.82 -42.18 -16.42
CA GLY A 2 -53.60 -42.91 -16.03
C GLY A 2 -52.58 -41.84 -15.54
N LEU A 3 -51.75 -42.09 -14.53
CA LEU A 3 -50.54 -42.90 -14.50
C LEU A 3 -49.45 -42.49 -15.52
N ASN A 4 -48.49 -41.72 -14.99
CA ASN A 4 -47.05 -41.89 -15.13
C ASN A 4 -46.41 -41.79 -16.53
N GLN A 5 -45.86 -40.62 -16.85
CA GLN A 5 -44.66 -40.50 -17.67
C GLN A 5 -43.70 -39.50 -17.01
N TRP A 6 -43.00 -39.98 -15.97
CA TRP A 6 -41.70 -39.42 -15.62
C TRP A 6 -40.74 -39.89 -16.70
N ALA A 7 -40.23 -38.94 -17.49
CA ALA A 7 -39.12 -39.20 -18.37
C ALA A 7 -37.90 -39.54 -17.51
N ASP A 8 -37.44 -40.76 -17.73
CA ASP A 8 -36.16 -41.32 -17.31
C ASP A 8 -35.05 -40.40 -17.85
N ASP A 9 -34.35 -39.69 -16.96
CA ASP A 9 -33.10 -39.01 -17.28
C ASP A 9 -31.98 -39.71 -16.51
N ARG A 10 -31.77 -40.98 -16.86
CA ARG A 10 -30.51 -41.67 -16.63
C ARG A 10 -29.52 -41.20 -17.69
N ALA A 11 -28.73 -40.21 -17.32
CA ALA A 11 -27.43 -39.99 -17.94
C ALA A 11 -26.40 -39.70 -16.84
N ASP A 12 -25.28 -40.41 -16.94
CA ASP A 12 -24.00 -40.14 -16.29
C ASP A 12 -23.72 -40.78 -14.92
N GLU A 13 -23.69 -42.12 -14.88
CA GLU A 13 -22.75 -42.83 -14.00
C GLU A 13 -21.38 -42.91 -14.70
N GLY A 14 -20.63 -41.81 -14.65
CA GLY A 14 -19.21 -41.75 -14.98
C GLY A 14 -18.40 -41.50 -13.71
N GLN A 15 -17.60 -42.48 -13.30
CA GLN A 15 -16.66 -42.36 -12.18
C GLN A 15 -15.72 -41.15 -12.38
N GLY A 16 -15.80 -40.19 -11.47
CA GLY A 16 -14.87 -39.07 -11.36
C GLY A 16 -15.03 -38.35 -10.04
N THR A 17 -14.09 -38.57 -9.12
CA THR A 17 -13.88 -37.74 -7.93
C THR A 17 -13.63 -36.29 -8.37
N GLY A 18 -14.62 -35.42 -8.23
CA GLY A 18 -14.48 -34.01 -8.59
C GLY A 18 -15.72 -33.21 -8.24
N ASP A 19 -15.56 -32.32 -7.25
CA ASP A 19 -16.30 -31.07 -7.09
C ASP A 19 -17.79 -31.11 -7.47
N ARG A 20 -18.65 -31.49 -6.51
CA ARG A 20 -20.10 -31.36 -6.69
C ARG A 20 -20.41 -29.86 -6.80
N PRO A 21 -20.87 -29.35 -7.96
CA PRO A 21 -21.13 -27.92 -8.10
C PRO A 21 -22.21 -27.52 -7.10
N VAL A 22 -21.84 -26.62 -6.18
CA VAL A 22 -22.78 -26.00 -5.24
C VAL A 22 -23.93 -25.44 -6.07
N PRO A 23 -25.19 -25.86 -5.83
CA PRO A 23 -26.31 -25.41 -6.63
C PRO A 23 -26.33 -23.88 -6.60
N ARG A 24 -26.23 -23.23 -7.76
CA ARG A 24 -26.44 -21.78 -7.87
C ARG A 24 -27.90 -21.52 -7.49
N HIS A 25 -28.13 -21.19 -6.23
CA HIS A 25 -29.45 -21.20 -5.59
C HIS A 25 -30.46 -20.20 -6.17
N GLY A 26 -30.09 -19.39 -7.17
CA GLY A 26 -31.00 -18.40 -7.77
C GLY A 26 -32.10 -19.02 -8.63
N ARG A 27 -31.76 -19.64 -9.76
CA ARG A 27 -32.77 -20.03 -10.76
C ARG A 27 -33.75 -21.10 -10.26
N ALA A 28 -33.24 -22.15 -9.61
CA ALA A 28 -34.08 -23.22 -9.10
C ALA A 28 -34.97 -22.76 -7.92
N ALA A 29 -34.54 -21.78 -7.12
CA ALA A 29 -35.40 -21.20 -6.09
C ALA A 29 -36.50 -20.33 -6.70
N LEU A 30 -36.17 -19.50 -7.71
CA LEU A 30 -37.14 -18.66 -8.40
C LEU A 30 -38.22 -19.47 -9.13
N LEU A 31 -37.84 -20.58 -9.78
CA LEU A 31 -38.83 -21.46 -10.44
C LEU A 31 -39.76 -22.16 -9.45
N ARG A 32 -39.24 -22.55 -8.27
CA ARG A 32 -40.09 -23.10 -7.20
C ARG A 32 -41.04 -22.06 -6.64
N LEU A 33 -40.57 -20.82 -6.47
CA LEU A 33 -41.41 -19.71 -6.03
C LEU A 33 -42.51 -19.42 -7.07
N ALA A 34 -42.17 -19.39 -8.36
CA ALA A 34 -43.14 -19.19 -9.44
C ALA A 34 -44.22 -20.28 -9.44
N ALA A 35 -43.84 -21.55 -9.26
CA ALA A 35 -44.80 -22.65 -9.16
C ALA A 35 -45.73 -22.52 -7.94
N TRP A 36 -45.26 -21.95 -6.83
CA TRP A 36 -46.12 -21.67 -5.67
C TRP A 36 -47.09 -20.52 -5.93
N PHE A 37 -46.70 -19.50 -6.69
CA PHE A 37 -47.61 -18.43 -7.11
C PHE A 37 -48.67 -18.92 -8.08
N GLU A 38 -48.31 -19.78 -9.03
CA GLU A 38 -49.23 -20.31 -10.05
C GLU A 38 -50.39 -21.13 -9.44
N GLY A 39 -50.14 -21.81 -8.32
CA GLY A 39 -51.14 -22.59 -7.59
C GLY A 39 -51.79 -21.90 -6.40
N ALA A 40 -51.50 -20.63 -6.14
CA ALA A 40 -52.00 -19.92 -4.97
C ALA A 40 -53.28 -19.12 -5.28
N GLU A 41 -54.28 -19.24 -4.41
CA GLU A 41 -55.42 -18.32 -4.35
C GLU A 41 -54.94 -16.89 -4.00
N PRO A 42 -55.70 -15.83 -4.35
CA PRO A 42 -55.26 -14.43 -4.21
C PRO A 42 -54.69 -14.08 -2.83
N ASP A 43 -55.38 -14.44 -1.74
CA ASP A 43 -54.94 -14.16 -0.37
C ASP A 43 -53.61 -14.86 -0.03
N ARG A 44 -53.40 -16.06 -0.58
CA ARG A 44 -52.18 -16.85 -0.39
C ARG A 44 -51.02 -16.31 -1.24
N ALA A 45 -51.31 -15.81 -2.44
CA ALA A 45 -50.31 -15.15 -3.28
C ALA A 45 -49.82 -13.86 -2.62
N GLU A 46 -50.69 -13.07 -2.01
CA GLU A 46 -50.32 -11.87 -1.25
C GLU A 46 -49.43 -12.20 -0.04
N ALA A 47 -49.78 -13.24 0.72
CA ALA A 47 -48.95 -13.70 1.83
C ALA A 47 -47.56 -14.20 1.37
N LEU A 48 -47.50 -14.92 0.23
CA LEU A 48 -46.25 -15.37 -0.38
C LEU A 48 -45.38 -14.20 -0.85
N ALA A 49 -45.97 -13.19 -1.50
CA ALA A 49 -45.26 -12.00 -1.94
C ALA A 49 -44.69 -11.21 -0.75
N THR A 50 -45.49 -11.06 0.29
CA THR A 50 -45.10 -10.36 1.51
C THR A 50 -43.91 -11.04 2.18
N ALA A 51 -43.94 -12.37 2.31
CA ALA A 51 -42.87 -13.15 2.93
C ALA A 51 -41.60 -13.20 2.07
N ALA A 52 -41.73 -13.37 0.76
CA ALA A 52 -40.58 -13.51 -0.14
C ALA A 52 -39.84 -12.19 -0.40
N PHE A 53 -40.58 -11.07 -0.43
CA PHE A 53 -40.03 -9.75 -0.76
C PHE A 53 -39.94 -8.81 0.44
N ALA A 54 -40.24 -9.29 1.65
CA ALA A 54 -40.25 -8.49 2.87
C ALA A 54 -41.04 -7.17 2.71
N LEU A 55 -42.23 -7.24 2.11
CA LEU A 55 -43.07 -6.07 1.80
C LEU A 55 -43.66 -5.40 3.04
N HIS A 56 -43.57 -6.06 4.20
CA HIS A 56 -43.82 -5.41 5.48
C HIS A 56 -42.50 -4.91 6.08
N PRO A 57 -42.45 -3.65 6.54
CA PRO A 57 -41.31 -3.18 7.32
C PRO A 57 -41.08 -4.13 8.50
N ALA A 58 -39.84 -4.30 8.92
CA ALA A 58 -39.48 -5.17 10.03
C ALA A 58 -40.10 -4.65 11.35
N CYS A 59 -41.37 -4.97 11.58
CA CYS A 59 -42.15 -4.59 12.77
C CYS A 59 -41.67 -5.29 14.06
N HIS A 60 -40.58 -6.06 13.98
CA HIS A 60 -39.99 -6.79 15.10
C HIS A 60 -38.56 -6.34 15.42
N LEU A 61 -38.08 -5.23 14.86
CA LEU A 61 -36.89 -4.53 15.35
C LEU A 61 -37.22 -3.58 16.53
N GLU A 62 -38.20 -3.93 17.35
CA GLU A 62 -38.26 -3.41 18.71
C GLU A 62 -37.17 -4.13 19.52
N GLY A 63 -35.92 -3.67 19.33
CA GLY A 63 -34.84 -4.03 20.22
C GLY A 63 -35.28 -3.69 21.64
N ARG A 64 -35.20 -4.67 22.55
CA ARG A 64 -35.54 -4.49 23.95
C ARG A 64 -34.45 -3.60 24.58
N VAL A 65 -34.60 -2.29 24.44
CA VAL A 65 -33.74 -1.29 25.09
C VAL A 65 -34.19 -1.19 26.54
N ASP A 66 -33.86 -2.18 27.36
CA ASP A 66 -33.96 -1.98 28.81
C ASP A 66 -32.87 -1.01 29.31
N ASP A 67 -31.79 -0.81 28.54
CA ASP A 67 -30.70 0.13 28.85
C ASP A 67 -30.37 1.06 27.68
N THR A 68 -30.55 2.36 27.88
CA THR A 68 -30.17 3.40 26.91
C THR A 68 -28.64 3.54 26.85
N VAL A 69 -28.00 2.93 25.85
CA VAL A 69 -26.58 3.19 25.54
C VAL A 69 -26.46 4.50 24.77
N ALA A 70 -25.62 5.43 25.26
CA ALA A 70 -25.40 6.70 24.58
C ALA A 70 -24.84 6.48 23.16
N ALA A 71 -25.30 7.27 22.19
CA ALA A 71 -24.86 7.19 20.79
C ALA A 71 -23.35 7.44 20.59
N THR A 72 -22.67 7.97 21.59
CA THR A 72 -21.22 8.20 21.60
C THR A 72 -20.41 7.01 22.12
N THR A 73 -21.07 5.96 22.61
CA THR A 73 -20.38 4.79 23.12
C THR A 73 -19.89 3.95 21.95
N SER A 74 -18.57 3.87 21.81
CA SER A 74 -17.93 2.94 20.89
C SER A 74 -18.38 1.52 21.20
N TRP A 75 -18.73 0.75 20.17
CA TRP A 75 -19.12 -0.66 20.28
C TRP A 75 -18.01 -1.54 20.88
N TRP A 76 -16.76 -1.07 20.95
CA TRP A 76 -15.68 -1.75 21.65
C TRP A 76 -15.73 -1.59 23.18
N HIS A 77 -16.38 -0.52 23.65
CA HIS A 77 -16.52 -0.16 25.06
C HIS A 77 -17.96 -0.28 25.57
N ALA A 78 -18.92 -0.58 24.69
CA ALA A 78 -20.28 -0.88 25.08
C ALA A 78 -20.32 -2.21 25.85
N GLU A 79 -21.23 -2.32 26.81
CA GLU A 79 -21.47 -3.60 27.46
C GLU A 79 -21.97 -4.61 26.42
N ALA A 80 -21.36 -5.80 26.41
CA ALA A 80 -21.70 -6.83 25.44
C ALA A 80 -23.20 -7.16 25.55
N ASP A 81 -23.89 -7.13 24.42
CA ASP A 81 -25.31 -7.43 24.38
C ASP A 81 -25.54 -8.85 24.95
N ARG A 82 -26.28 -8.92 26.07
CA ARG A 82 -26.67 -10.17 26.73
C ARG A 82 -28.04 -10.64 26.27
N SER A 83 -28.60 -10.01 25.23
CA SER A 83 -29.81 -10.50 24.59
C SER A 83 -29.59 -11.98 24.22
N THR A 84 -30.49 -12.81 24.69
CA THR A 84 -30.52 -14.22 24.32
C THR A 84 -31.10 -14.31 22.92
N VAL A 85 -30.41 -13.74 21.93
CA VAL A 85 -30.59 -14.15 20.54
C VAL A 85 -30.19 -15.62 20.52
N THR A 86 -31.18 -16.47 20.74
CA THR A 86 -31.14 -17.86 20.37
C THR A 86 -31.24 -17.87 18.86
N GLU A 87 -30.14 -17.48 18.20
CA GLU A 87 -29.87 -17.99 16.86
C GLU A 87 -29.95 -19.50 17.05
N HIS A 88 -31.04 -20.13 16.59
CA HIS A 88 -31.04 -21.58 16.43
C HIS A 88 -29.97 -21.79 15.38
N PRO A 89 -28.74 -22.22 15.75
CA PRO A 89 -27.74 -22.46 14.75
C PRO A 89 -28.37 -23.54 13.90
N GLY A 90 -28.55 -23.26 12.61
CA GLY A 90 -29.04 -24.29 11.70
C GLY A 90 -28.21 -25.54 11.96
N THR A 91 -28.83 -26.72 11.93
CA THR A 91 -28.19 -28.03 12.19
C THR A 91 -27.03 -28.36 11.25
N ARG A 92 -26.62 -27.41 10.40
CA ARG A 92 -25.45 -27.46 9.57
C ARG A 92 -24.21 -27.33 10.47
N PRO A 93 -23.33 -28.34 10.49
CA PRO A 93 -22.05 -28.20 11.17
C PRO A 93 -21.29 -26.99 10.57
N PRO A 94 -20.56 -26.22 11.39
CA PRO A 94 -19.77 -25.10 10.89
C PRO A 94 -18.87 -25.59 9.75
N GLU A 95 -18.90 -24.88 8.63
CA GLU A 95 -18.05 -25.23 7.50
C GLU A 95 -16.60 -25.17 7.96
N PRO A 96 -15.78 -26.20 7.69
CA PRO A 96 -14.38 -26.19 8.12
C PRO A 96 -13.67 -24.97 7.53
N VAL A 97 -12.91 -24.28 8.38
CA VAL A 97 -12.12 -23.12 7.98
C VAL A 97 -11.20 -23.53 6.83
N ARG A 98 -11.30 -22.84 5.70
CA ARG A 98 -10.46 -23.12 4.54
C ARG A 98 -9.00 -22.86 4.89
N ASP A 99 -8.11 -23.78 4.50
CA ASP A 99 -6.68 -23.57 4.67
C ASP A 99 -6.17 -22.54 3.65
N HIS A 100 -5.93 -21.32 4.12
CA HIS A 100 -5.41 -20.21 3.32
C HIS A 100 -3.88 -20.10 3.35
N ARG A 101 -3.15 -21.05 3.94
CA ARG A 101 -1.68 -20.95 4.08
C ARG A 101 -0.97 -20.77 2.74
N ALA A 102 -1.41 -21.51 1.71
CA ALA A 102 -0.83 -21.38 0.37
C ALA A 102 -1.13 -20.01 -0.27
N GLN A 103 -2.32 -19.44 -0.01
CA GLN A 103 -2.65 -18.09 -0.48
C GLN A 103 -1.84 -17.03 0.26
N GLN A 104 -1.71 -17.17 1.59
CA GLN A 104 -0.91 -16.28 2.43
C GLN A 104 0.57 -16.30 2.04
N ALA A 105 1.13 -17.49 1.75
CA ALA A 105 2.49 -17.63 1.25
C ALA A 105 2.69 -16.87 -0.06
N ARG A 106 1.81 -17.06 -1.06
CA ARG A 106 1.90 -16.33 -2.33
C ARG A 106 1.79 -14.82 -2.17
N LEU A 107 0.92 -14.34 -1.28
CA LEU A 107 0.77 -12.91 -1.02
C LEU A 107 2.02 -12.34 -0.33
N ARG A 108 2.65 -13.10 0.56
CA ARG A 108 3.92 -12.72 1.18
C ARG A 108 5.03 -12.64 0.14
N ASP A 109 5.21 -13.67 -0.67
CA ASP A 109 6.25 -13.71 -1.71
C ASP A 109 6.06 -12.57 -2.73
N ALA A 110 4.81 -12.27 -3.11
CA ALA A 110 4.48 -11.14 -3.98
C ALA A 110 4.82 -9.78 -3.33
N ALA A 111 4.53 -9.61 -2.03
CA ALA A 111 4.86 -8.40 -1.30
C ALA A 111 6.39 -8.23 -1.14
N GLU A 112 7.11 -9.31 -0.81
CA GLU A 112 8.57 -9.29 -0.66
C GLU A 112 9.27 -8.99 -1.98
N SER A 113 8.83 -9.60 -3.08
CA SER A 113 9.36 -9.31 -4.41
C SER A 113 9.05 -7.86 -4.82
N SER A 114 7.82 -7.37 -4.64
CA SER A 114 7.48 -5.96 -4.92
C SER A 114 8.35 -4.99 -4.12
N ALA A 115 8.53 -5.22 -2.82
CA ALA A 115 9.41 -4.40 -1.99
C ALA A 115 10.87 -4.45 -2.46
N HIS A 116 11.36 -5.61 -2.89
CA HIS A 116 12.70 -5.74 -3.47
C HIS A 116 12.86 -4.91 -4.76
N TRP A 117 11.89 -4.99 -5.68
CA TRP A 117 11.91 -4.22 -6.92
C TRP A 117 11.91 -2.72 -6.67
N ARG A 118 11.06 -2.21 -5.77
CA ARG A 118 11.03 -0.77 -5.45
C ARG A 118 12.34 -0.28 -4.83
N ARG A 119 12.95 -1.05 -3.93
CA ARG A 119 14.28 -0.72 -3.37
C ARG A 119 15.37 -0.67 -4.45
N ALA A 120 15.36 -1.63 -5.38
CA ALA A 120 16.31 -1.63 -6.49
C ALA A 120 16.10 -0.41 -7.41
N GLY A 121 14.84 -0.07 -7.70
CA GLY A 121 14.49 1.14 -8.46
C GLY A 121 14.96 2.42 -7.77
N ALA A 122 14.72 2.54 -6.47
CA ALA A 122 15.15 3.67 -5.66
C ALA A 122 16.69 3.83 -5.63
N GLU A 123 17.43 2.73 -5.51
CA GLU A 123 18.90 2.75 -5.55
C GLU A 123 19.43 3.16 -6.93
N GLN A 124 18.79 2.68 -8.00
CA GLN A 124 19.11 3.12 -9.36
C GLN A 124 18.91 4.63 -9.50
N ILE A 125 17.76 5.16 -9.04
CA ILE A 125 17.46 6.59 -9.06
C ILE A 125 18.50 7.40 -8.27
N ARG A 126 18.86 6.95 -7.08
CA ARG A 126 19.91 7.56 -6.27
C ARG A 126 21.24 7.65 -7.03
N SER A 127 21.68 6.54 -7.62
CA SER A 127 22.97 6.47 -8.32
C SER A 127 23.03 7.37 -9.56
N LEU A 128 21.92 7.48 -10.31
CA LEU A 128 21.88 8.21 -11.58
C LEU A 128 21.59 9.71 -11.44
N LEU A 129 20.85 10.11 -10.40
CA LEU A 129 20.37 11.48 -10.21
C LEU A 129 21.03 12.20 -9.03
N THR A 130 22.17 11.74 -8.52
CA THR A 130 22.91 12.42 -7.42
C THR A 130 23.31 13.86 -7.77
N ALA A 131 23.48 14.17 -9.06
CA ALA A 131 23.76 15.52 -9.55
C ALA A 131 22.64 16.02 -10.47
N PRO A 132 22.46 17.35 -10.61
CA PRO A 132 21.55 17.92 -11.61
C PRO A 132 21.84 17.38 -13.00
N THR A 133 20.78 16.93 -13.68
CA THR A 133 20.86 16.50 -15.08
C THR A 133 21.36 17.63 -15.96
N ALA A 134 22.31 17.34 -16.85
CA ALA A 134 22.79 18.28 -17.86
C ALA A 134 21.70 18.67 -18.87
N ASP A 135 21.93 19.76 -19.61
CA ASP A 135 20.96 20.33 -20.57
C ASP A 135 20.54 19.37 -21.69
N ARG A 136 21.32 18.33 -21.99
CA ARG A 136 20.94 17.26 -22.94
C ARG A 136 21.30 15.90 -22.38
N ALA A 137 20.64 15.54 -21.29
CA ALA A 137 20.88 14.29 -20.59
C ALA A 137 20.04 13.15 -21.18
N ARG A 138 20.63 11.95 -21.21
CA ARG A 138 19.93 10.71 -21.50
C ARG A 138 20.16 9.72 -20.37
N LEU A 139 19.07 9.16 -19.85
CA LEU A 139 19.10 8.19 -18.75
C LEU A 139 18.41 6.91 -19.19
N ASP A 140 19.02 5.77 -18.88
CA ASP A 140 18.40 4.45 -19.07
C ASP A 140 17.97 3.93 -17.68
N LEU A 141 16.68 3.75 -17.49
CA LEU A 141 16.09 3.23 -16.25
C LEU A 141 15.51 1.83 -16.46
N SER A 142 15.64 1.00 -15.42
CA SER A 142 14.87 -0.24 -15.34
C SER A 142 13.38 0.07 -15.18
N GLY A 143 12.50 -0.91 -15.41
CA GLY A 143 11.07 -0.76 -15.13
C GLY A 143 10.79 -0.25 -13.71
N ALA A 144 11.46 -0.83 -12.70
CA ALA A 144 11.31 -0.41 -11.30
C ALA A 144 11.85 1.01 -11.03
N GLY A 145 12.96 1.39 -11.66
CA GLY A 145 13.49 2.75 -11.56
C GLY A 145 12.54 3.78 -12.17
N MET A 146 11.95 3.47 -13.32
CA MET A 146 10.95 4.31 -13.97
C MET A 146 9.68 4.46 -13.13
N GLU A 147 9.17 3.40 -12.50
CA GLU A 147 8.01 3.47 -11.60
C GLU A 147 8.27 4.43 -10.42
N VAL A 148 9.39 4.28 -9.73
CA VAL A 148 9.77 5.15 -8.60
C VAL A 148 9.95 6.59 -9.05
N LEU A 149 10.60 6.82 -10.21
CA LEU A 149 10.74 8.16 -10.77
C LEU A 149 9.38 8.80 -11.06
N MET A 150 8.48 8.08 -11.72
CA MET A 150 7.17 8.60 -12.10
C MET A 150 6.32 8.95 -10.90
N GLU A 151 6.36 8.14 -9.84
CA GLU A 151 5.69 8.44 -8.57
C GLU A 151 6.22 9.72 -7.93
N LEU A 152 7.54 9.84 -7.79
CA LEU A 152 8.19 11.03 -7.23
C LEU A 152 7.95 12.28 -8.09
N LEU A 153 8.04 12.15 -9.41
CA LEU A 153 7.83 13.24 -10.35
C LEU A 153 6.38 13.72 -10.31
N THR A 154 5.43 12.79 -10.29
CA THR A 154 3.99 13.11 -10.16
C THR A 154 3.72 13.83 -8.84
N ALA A 155 4.31 13.35 -7.73
CA ALA A 155 4.18 14.01 -6.43
C ALA A 155 4.82 15.42 -6.43
N ALA A 156 6.00 15.59 -7.05
CA ALA A 156 6.69 16.87 -7.12
C ALA A 156 5.89 17.89 -7.96
N LEU A 157 5.40 17.49 -9.14
CA LEU A 157 4.59 18.34 -10.01
C LEU A 157 3.17 18.58 -9.44
N GLY A 158 2.66 17.65 -8.62
CA GLY A 158 1.43 17.85 -7.85
C GLY A 158 1.56 18.90 -6.74
N SER A 159 2.77 19.16 -6.25
CA SER A 159 3.04 20.15 -5.20
C SER A 159 3.11 21.60 -5.71
N GLY A 160 3.29 21.81 -7.02
CA GLY A 160 3.38 23.14 -7.61
C GLY A 160 3.87 23.15 -9.06
N ASP A 161 4.00 24.37 -9.60
CA ASP A 161 4.48 24.59 -10.97
C ASP A 161 6.00 24.74 -11.01
N ALA A 162 6.69 23.66 -11.42
CA ALA A 162 8.14 23.59 -11.53
C ALA A 162 8.74 24.63 -12.49
N SER A 163 7.96 25.16 -13.43
CA SER A 163 8.43 26.20 -14.37
C SER A 163 8.59 27.57 -13.71
N ARG A 164 7.89 27.81 -12.58
CA ARG A 164 7.92 29.09 -11.85
C ARG A 164 8.80 29.03 -10.61
N ARG A 165 8.81 27.89 -9.91
CA ARG A 165 9.56 27.71 -8.68
C ARG A 165 10.03 26.26 -8.58
N PRO A 166 11.24 25.99 -8.05
CA PRO A 166 11.67 24.63 -7.76
C PRO A 166 10.64 23.88 -6.90
N THR A 167 10.30 22.67 -7.33
CA THR A 167 9.39 21.77 -6.62
C THR A 167 10.14 20.53 -6.18
N SER A 168 9.77 19.94 -5.05
CA SER A 168 10.35 18.68 -4.60
C SER A 168 9.32 17.75 -3.99
N ALA A 169 9.57 16.47 -4.09
CA ALA A 169 8.82 15.43 -3.38
C ALA A 169 9.78 14.40 -2.81
N GLY A 170 9.47 13.93 -1.61
CA GLY A 170 10.29 12.95 -0.91
C GLY A 170 9.56 11.65 -0.69
N ASP A 171 10.31 10.57 -0.66
CA ASP A 171 9.89 9.25 -0.22
C ASP A 171 10.68 8.87 1.03
N LEU A 172 9.96 8.74 2.15
CA LEU A 172 10.50 8.35 3.45
C LEU A 172 10.94 6.88 3.50
N GLU A 173 10.31 6.00 2.73
CA GLU A 173 10.63 4.57 2.70
C GLU A 173 12.05 4.36 2.17
N PHE A 174 12.44 5.13 1.15
CA PHE A 174 13.76 5.03 0.53
C PHE A 174 14.75 6.11 0.97
N GLY A 175 14.30 7.07 1.79
CA GLY A 175 15.12 8.19 2.26
C GLY A 175 15.59 9.10 1.13
N LEU A 176 14.76 9.30 0.10
CA LEU A 176 15.07 10.06 -1.11
C LEU A 176 14.20 11.31 -1.22
N ARG A 177 14.74 12.36 -1.84
CA ARG A 177 13.96 13.52 -2.28
C ARG A 177 14.34 13.88 -3.71
N LEU A 178 13.35 13.87 -4.60
CA LEU A 178 13.48 14.38 -5.95
C LEU A 178 13.26 15.88 -5.94
N HIS A 179 14.17 16.61 -6.58
CA HIS A 179 14.05 18.04 -6.87
C HIS A 179 13.91 18.24 -8.36
N VAL A 180 12.96 19.08 -8.73
CA VAL A 180 12.66 19.46 -10.12
C VAL A 180 12.87 20.97 -10.23
N HIS A 181 13.78 21.36 -11.12
CA HIS A 181 14.12 22.75 -11.37
C HIS A 181 13.80 23.13 -12.81
N ALA A 182 13.33 24.37 -13.01
CA ALA A 182 13.29 24.95 -14.35
C ALA A 182 14.72 25.13 -14.87
N SER A 183 15.01 24.56 -16.03
CA SER A 183 16.23 24.79 -16.80
C SER A 183 15.84 25.06 -18.25
N PRO A 184 15.58 26.33 -18.62
CA PRO A 184 15.12 26.67 -19.97
C PRO A 184 16.10 26.18 -21.04
N GLY A 185 15.61 25.42 -22.02
CA GLY A 185 16.43 24.84 -23.08
C GLY A 185 17.05 23.48 -22.75
N ALA A 186 16.88 22.99 -21.52
CA ALA A 186 17.23 21.61 -21.18
C ALA A 186 16.23 20.62 -21.80
N GLU A 187 16.73 19.47 -22.22
CA GLU A 187 15.97 18.33 -22.72
C GLU A 187 16.53 17.06 -22.08
N LEU A 188 15.72 16.41 -21.25
CA LEU A 188 16.07 15.16 -20.58
C LEU A 188 15.25 14.03 -21.18
N THR A 189 15.92 13.05 -21.80
CA THR A 189 15.28 11.84 -22.31
C THR A 189 15.56 10.66 -21.38
N ILE A 190 14.51 10.03 -20.86
CA ILE A 190 14.59 8.88 -19.97
C ILE A 190 14.00 7.68 -20.69
N ARG A 191 14.82 6.67 -20.94
CA ARG A 191 14.40 5.42 -21.59
C ARG A 191 14.04 4.39 -20.53
N GLY A 192 12.91 3.73 -20.71
CA GLY A 192 12.51 2.57 -19.93
C GLY A 192 11.95 1.46 -20.81
N GLU A 193 11.67 0.31 -20.20
CA GLU A 193 11.11 -0.86 -20.91
C GLU A 193 9.74 -0.58 -21.54
N GLY A 194 8.97 0.34 -20.96
CA GLY A 194 7.65 0.76 -21.45
C GLY A 194 7.65 1.90 -22.47
N GLY A 195 8.83 2.47 -22.80
CA GLY A 195 8.98 3.59 -23.72
C GLY A 195 9.89 4.71 -23.19
N ASP A 196 9.92 5.82 -23.92
CA ASP A 196 10.75 6.99 -23.62
C ASP A 196 9.89 8.12 -23.01
N LEU A 197 10.39 8.74 -21.95
CA LEU A 197 9.87 9.96 -21.34
C LEU A 197 10.81 11.12 -21.65
N THR A 198 10.29 12.16 -22.31
CA THR A 198 11.03 13.41 -22.56
C THR A 198 10.51 14.53 -21.67
N LEU A 199 11.43 15.17 -20.95
CA LEU A 199 11.16 16.34 -20.13
C LEU A 199 11.87 17.55 -20.75
N GLU A 200 11.09 18.56 -21.12
CA GLU A 200 11.59 19.80 -21.72
C GLU A 200 11.60 20.93 -20.69
N GLY A 201 12.67 21.72 -20.67
CA GLY A 201 12.82 22.87 -19.80
C GLY A 201 13.00 22.53 -18.33
N LEU A 202 13.30 21.27 -17.99
CA LEU A 202 13.42 20.78 -16.62
C LEU A 202 14.74 20.06 -16.39
N SER A 203 15.32 20.24 -15.20
CA SER A 203 16.42 19.44 -14.69
C SER A 203 16.03 18.73 -13.39
N LEU A 204 16.51 17.50 -13.25
CA LEU A 204 16.22 16.64 -12.09
C LEU A 204 17.49 16.41 -11.28
N CYS A 205 17.34 16.33 -9.96
CA CYS A 205 18.34 15.73 -9.08
C CYS A 205 17.68 15.14 -7.85
N VAL A 206 18.39 14.24 -7.20
CA VAL A 206 17.93 13.51 -6.02
C VAL A 206 18.92 13.73 -4.89
N THR A 207 18.39 14.04 -3.72
CA THR A 207 19.14 14.14 -2.47
C THR A 207 18.62 13.13 -1.46
N SER A 208 19.28 13.04 -0.29
CA SER A 208 18.65 12.37 0.84
C SER A 208 17.38 13.11 1.28
N TYR A 209 16.45 12.40 1.91
CA TYR A 209 15.15 12.97 2.32
C TYR A 209 15.29 14.21 3.21
N GLU A 210 16.24 14.17 4.15
CA GLU A 210 16.56 15.25 5.10
C GLU A 210 17.08 16.52 4.40
N GLN A 211 17.64 16.38 3.19
CA GLN A 211 18.17 17.50 2.42
C GLN A 211 17.05 18.15 1.61
N HIS A 212 16.58 19.29 2.09
CA HIS A 212 15.48 20.04 1.48
C HIS A 212 15.94 21.07 0.44
N ALA A 213 17.25 21.27 0.30
CA ALA A 213 17.84 22.19 -0.66
C ALA A 213 18.99 21.51 -1.40
N VAL A 214 19.00 21.67 -2.72
CA VAL A 214 20.13 21.29 -3.57
C VAL A 214 21.18 22.38 -3.43
N VAL A 215 22.41 22.00 -3.09
CA VAL A 215 23.55 22.94 -3.11
C VAL A 215 23.82 23.29 -4.56
N THR A 216 23.35 24.46 -5.00
CA THR A 216 23.78 25.04 -6.27
C THR A 216 25.28 25.31 -6.16
N PRO A 217 26.14 24.74 -7.04
CA PRO A 217 27.55 25.12 -7.05
C PRO A 217 27.67 26.64 -7.26
N PRO A 218 28.61 27.33 -6.60
CA PRO A 218 28.75 28.78 -6.68
C PRO A 218 29.29 29.18 -8.06
N GLY A 219 28.40 29.27 -9.04
CA GLY A 219 28.73 29.62 -10.42
C GLY A 219 27.83 30.68 -11.05
N GLU A 220 26.62 30.90 -10.53
CA GLU A 220 25.69 31.86 -11.11
C GLU A 220 25.26 32.88 -10.06
N ARG A 221 26.03 33.96 -9.97
CA ARG A 221 25.59 35.17 -9.28
C ARG A 221 24.35 35.67 -10.03
N PRO A 222 23.19 35.82 -9.38
CA PRO A 222 22.15 36.68 -9.92
C PRO A 222 22.78 38.06 -10.08
N ASN A 223 22.73 38.56 -11.30
CA ASN A 223 23.26 39.86 -11.70
C ASN A 223 22.71 40.93 -10.75
N ALA A 224 23.51 41.35 -9.77
CA ALA A 224 23.20 42.49 -8.92
C ALA A 224 23.33 43.74 -9.81
N PRO A 225 22.30 44.59 -9.95
CA PRO A 225 22.50 45.89 -10.54
C PRO A 225 23.41 46.71 -9.62
N ALA A 226 24.57 47.07 -10.16
CA ALA A 226 25.53 47.97 -9.54
C ALA A 226 24.88 49.34 -9.24
N GLU A 227 24.86 49.66 -7.94
CA GLU A 227 25.42 50.88 -7.37
C GLU A 227 24.92 52.25 -7.89
N ALA A 228 24.15 52.94 -7.05
CA ALA A 228 24.21 54.41 -6.95
C ALA A 228 23.81 54.90 -5.55
N ALA A 229 24.80 55.49 -4.87
CA ALA A 229 24.73 56.58 -3.90
C ALA A 229 24.23 56.30 -2.46
N ALA A 230 25.19 56.17 -1.55
CA ALA A 230 25.12 56.80 -0.23
C ALA A 230 25.43 58.32 -0.37
N PRO A 231 24.98 59.15 0.58
CA PRO A 231 25.97 59.71 1.50
C PRO A 231 25.54 59.79 2.98
N ASP A 232 26.56 59.69 3.82
CA ASP A 232 26.78 60.17 5.20
C ASP A 232 25.63 60.89 5.92
N THR A 233 25.38 60.51 7.18
CA THR A 233 25.48 61.40 8.36
C THR A 233 25.38 60.58 9.66
N ASP A 234 26.45 60.49 10.44
CA ASP A 234 26.41 60.31 11.90
C ASP A 234 26.34 61.71 12.57
N PRO A 235 25.74 61.82 13.76
CA PRO A 235 26.60 62.07 14.93
C PRO A 235 26.24 61.28 16.20
N GLU A 236 27.29 61.07 16.99
CA GLU A 236 27.49 60.34 18.26
C GLU A 236 26.87 61.03 19.52
N PRO A 237 27.08 60.57 20.79
CA PRO A 237 26.08 60.11 21.77
C PRO A 237 25.93 61.06 23.00
N PRO A 238 25.20 60.69 24.09
CA PRO A 238 25.88 60.14 25.30
C PRO A 238 25.01 59.11 26.10
N ALA A 239 25.55 58.01 26.62
CA ALA A 239 26.22 57.81 27.92
C ALA A 239 25.36 57.03 28.94
N ASP A 240 26.05 56.11 29.63
CA ASP A 240 25.78 55.52 30.95
C ASP A 240 24.69 54.44 31.07
N ALA A 241 25.09 53.17 31.14
CA ALA A 241 25.40 52.51 32.41
C ALA A 241 25.45 50.97 32.24
N ASP A 242 26.64 50.40 32.41
CA ASP A 242 26.90 49.05 32.94
C ASP A 242 27.67 49.27 34.26
N PRO A 243 27.77 48.34 35.23
CA PRO A 243 27.62 46.88 35.09
C PRO A 243 26.85 46.17 36.24
N GLU A 244 26.57 44.87 36.09
CA GLU A 244 27.10 43.76 36.91
C GLU A 244 26.13 42.52 36.98
N PRO A 245 26.57 41.30 36.60
CA PRO A 245 25.96 40.01 36.93
C PRO A 245 26.58 39.47 38.26
N PRO A 246 26.04 38.47 39.02
CA PRO A 246 25.70 37.13 38.51
C PRO A 246 24.63 36.33 39.29
N ALA A 247 24.07 35.28 38.67
CA ALA A 247 23.65 34.09 39.42
C ALA A 247 23.64 32.87 38.50
N ALA A 248 24.55 31.94 38.82
CA ALA A 248 24.59 30.59 38.31
C ALA A 248 23.38 29.79 38.84
N ALA A 249 22.83 28.92 38.00
CA ALA A 249 22.11 27.74 38.45
C ALA A 249 22.36 26.62 37.44
N ASP A 250 23.04 25.61 37.94
CA ASP A 250 23.44 24.38 37.27
C ASP A 250 22.24 23.68 36.63
N SER A 251 22.41 23.24 35.38
CA SER A 251 21.62 22.16 34.80
C SER A 251 22.56 21.00 34.50
N GLU A 252 22.62 20.12 35.50
CA GLU A 252 23.31 18.84 35.50
C GLU A 252 22.75 17.93 34.37
N PRO A 253 23.61 17.30 33.56
CA PRO A 253 23.18 16.38 32.52
C PRO A 253 22.72 15.02 33.11
N PRO A 254 21.64 14.41 32.61
CA PRO A 254 21.22 13.10 33.08
C PRO A 254 22.24 12.02 32.66
N ALA A 255 22.61 11.20 33.63
CA ALA A 255 23.59 10.12 33.52
C ALA A 255 23.22 9.08 32.43
N PRO A 256 24.22 8.47 31.76
CA PRO A 256 24.02 7.34 30.88
C PRO A 256 23.61 6.09 31.68
N GLY A 257 22.50 5.46 31.26
CA GLY A 257 22.04 4.18 31.80
C GLY A 257 23.05 3.05 31.58
N PRO A 258 23.04 2.01 32.44
CA PRO A 258 24.06 0.97 32.45
C PRO A 258 23.98 0.08 31.20
N ALA A 259 25.16 -0.19 30.65
CA ALA A 259 25.38 -1.13 29.56
C ALA A 259 24.89 -2.56 29.92
N PRO A 260 24.33 -3.32 28.97
CA PRO A 260 24.10 -4.74 29.16
C PRO A 260 25.43 -5.49 29.23
N GLN A 261 25.63 -6.18 30.35
CA GLN A 261 26.76 -7.07 30.58
C GLN A 261 26.72 -8.25 29.60
N ALA A 262 27.90 -8.53 29.04
CA ALA A 262 28.22 -9.78 28.37
C ALA A 262 28.07 -10.97 29.33
N ALA A 263 27.25 -11.94 28.94
CA ALA A 263 27.37 -13.34 29.36
C ALA A 263 27.73 -14.10 28.07
N ALA A 264 28.99 -14.47 27.91
CA ALA A 264 29.53 -15.76 28.33
C ALA A 264 29.04 -16.90 27.42
N ASP A 265 29.90 -17.19 26.44
CA ASP A 265 30.09 -18.49 25.79
C ASP A 265 29.87 -19.67 26.75
N PRO A 266 29.25 -20.73 26.24
CA PRO A 266 29.79 -22.06 26.44
C PRO A 266 30.18 -22.70 25.10
N SER A 267 31.45 -23.09 25.03
CA SER A 267 32.11 -23.83 23.96
C SER A 267 31.48 -25.19 23.63
N ASP A 268 31.46 -25.50 22.33
CA ASP A 268 31.69 -26.79 21.62
C ASP A 268 30.85 -28.05 21.94
N PRO A 269 30.63 -29.00 20.98
CA PRO A 269 31.64 -29.47 19.99
C PRO A 269 31.15 -29.80 18.55
N ASP A 270 32.14 -29.81 17.63
CA ASP A 270 32.34 -30.72 16.49
C ASP A 270 31.13 -31.51 15.93
N VAL A 271 30.75 -31.22 14.67
CA VAL A 271 30.47 -32.28 13.68
C VAL A 271 30.95 -31.86 12.29
N GLU A 272 31.73 -32.78 11.73
CA GLU A 272 32.41 -32.82 10.45
C GLU A 272 31.53 -32.62 9.20
N THR A 273 32.17 -32.04 8.17
CA THR A 273 32.21 -32.52 6.78
C THR A 273 30.94 -33.10 6.16
N THR A 274 30.36 -32.37 5.20
CA THR A 274 29.84 -32.98 3.96
C THR A 274 30.01 -31.98 2.81
N GLY A 275 30.74 -32.43 1.78
CA GLY A 275 31.10 -31.66 0.60
C GLY A 275 29.96 -31.44 -0.41
N PRO A 276 30.30 -30.97 -1.62
CA PRO A 276 29.37 -30.25 -2.50
C PRO A 276 28.38 -31.14 -3.25
N ILE A 277 27.16 -30.62 -3.39
CA ILE A 277 26.09 -31.17 -4.22
C ILE A 277 26.50 -31.07 -5.69
N GLY A 278 26.72 -32.21 -6.33
CA GLY A 278 26.92 -32.33 -7.77
C GLY A 278 25.64 -32.01 -8.53
N ILE A 279 25.74 -31.04 -9.44
CA ILE A 279 24.72 -30.74 -10.45
C ILE A 279 24.73 -31.88 -11.47
N VAL A 280 23.69 -32.71 -11.46
CA VAL A 280 23.39 -33.65 -12.56
C VAL A 280 22.49 -32.92 -13.54
N THR A 281 23.04 -32.49 -14.66
CA THR A 281 22.27 -32.13 -15.85
C THR A 281 21.88 -33.41 -16.57
N ASP A 282 20.61 -33.80 -16.50
CA ASP A 282 20.11 -34.88 -17.33
C ASP A 282 19.55 -34.33 -18.65
N THR A 283 20.03 -34.94 -19.72
CA THR A 283 19.91 -34.54 -21.12
C THR A 283 18.78 -35.29 -21.82
N HIS A 284 18.06 -34.56 -22.67
CA HIS A 284 17.38 -35.04 -23.87
C HIS A 284 16.31 -36.15 -23.75
N ARG A 285 15.07 -35.68 -23.66
CA ARG A 285 13.85 -36.41 -24.05
C ARG A 285 13.74 -36.42 -25.59
N THR A 286 14.06 -37.54 -26.22
CA THR A 286 13.74 -37.78 -27.64
C THR A 286 12.29 -38.23 -27.77
N GLY A 287 11.56 -37.59 -28.68
CA GLY A 287 10.22 -37.99 -29.09
C GLY A 287 10.24 -39.13 -30.10
N ARG A 288 9.27 -40.02 -29.98
CA ARG A 288 8.76 -40.87 -31.07
C ARG A 288 7.36 -41.35 -30.68
N TRP A 289 6.34 -40.85 -31.39
CA TRP A 289 5.00 -41.43 -31.42
C TRP A 289 4.87 -42.12 -32.78
N GLU A 290 4.54 -43.41 -32.76
CA GLU A 290 3.77 -44.09 -33.81
C GLU A 290 2.31 -44.14 -33.35
#